data_AF-A0A951P6E2-F1
#
_entry.id   AF-A0A951P6E2-F1
#
_cell.length_a   1.000
_cell.length_b   1.000
_cell.length_c   1.000
_cell.angle_alpha   90.00
_cell.angle_beta   90.00
_cell.angle_gamma   90.00
#
_symmetry.space_group_name_H-M   'P 1'
#
loop_
_entity.id
_entity.type
_entity.pdbx_description
1 polymer ?
#
loop_
_entity_poly.entity_id
_entity_poly.type
_entity_poly.pdbx_seq_one_letter_code
_entity_poly.pdbx_strand_id
1 'polypeptide(L)' 'MFERLTGDAFAEFVQTTAINAPGYETYCRYQHEIAQRSRLWARSAEKYWWALGGEPQRSSNSFSGNTLNLSPM' A
#
# COMPACT_ATOMS: atom_id res chain seq x y z
N MET A 1 1.26 7.32 -12.88
CA MET A 1 0.52 8.49 -12.40
C MET A 1 -0.79 8.54 -13.17
N PHE A 2 -1.87 8.00 -12.61
CA PHE A 2 -3.20 8.16 -13.20
C PHE A 2 -3.63 9.62 -12.95
N GLU A 3 -3.90 10.38 -14.00
CA GLU A 3 -4.52 11.74 -13.96
C GLU A 3 -3.80 12.89 -13.19
N ARG A 4 -2.50 12.78 -12.84
CA ARG A 4 -1.72 13.83 -12.11
C ARG A 4 -2.28 14.16 -10.71
N LEU A 5 -3.18 13.36 -10.16
CA LEU A 5 -3.69 13.53 -8.79
C LEU A 5 -2.60 13.17 -7.78
N THR A 6 -2.36 14.05 -6.80
CA THR A 6 -1.41 13.84 -5.69
C THR A 6 -2.08 14.10 -4.35
N GLY A 7 -1.54 13.49 -3.30
CA GLY A 7 -1.95 13.65 -1.92
C GLY A 7 -3.41 13.27 -1.69
N ASP A 8 -4.16 14.19 -1.09
CA ASP A 8 -5.53 13.94 -0.65
C ASP A 8 -6.50 13.76 -1.83
N ALA A 9 -6.27 14.43 -2.96
CA ALA A 9 -7.08 14.28 -4.16
C ALA A 9 -6.97 12.86 -4.77
N PHE A 10 -5.77 12.26 -4.69
CA PHE A 10 -5.58 10.87 -5.12
C PHE A 10 -6.24 9.88 -4.16
N ALA A 11 -6.17 10.15 -2.84
CA ALA A 11 -6.87 9.35 -1.84
C ALA A 11 -8.40 9.38 -2.02
N GLU A 12 -8.96 10.54 -2.33
CA GLU A 12 -10.39 10.71 -2.58
C GLU A 12 -10.84 9.99 -3.86
N PHE A 13 -10.03 10.03 -4.92
CA PHE A 13 -10.25 9.23 -6.13
C PHE A 13 -10.25 7.72 -5.84
N VAL A 14 -9.27 7.24 -5.06
CA VAL A 14 -9.18 5.81 -4.66
C VAL A 14 -10.40 5.41 -3.82
N GLN A 15 -10.81 6.26 -2.88
CA GLN A 15 -12.01 6.03 -2.08
C GLN A 15 -13.27 5.95 -2.93
N THR A 16 -13.47 6.90 -3.84
CA THR A 16 -14.63 6.95 -4.73
C THR A 16 -14.68 5.72 -5.63
N THR A 17 -13.52 5.33 -6.19
CA THR A 17 -13.39 4.12 -7.00
C THR A 17 -13.72 2.86 -6.20
N ALA A 18 -13.26 2.77 -4.96
CA ALA A 18 -13.53 1.62 -4.10
C ALA A 18 -15.02 1.52 -3.71
N ILE A 19 -15.68 2.64 -3.38
CA ILE A 19 -17.10 2.66 -3.01
C ILE A 19 -17.98 2.30 -4.21
N ASN A 20 -17.63 2.78 -5.40
CA ASN A 20 -18.38 2.50 -6.62
C ASN A 20 -18.11 1.09 -7.19
N ALA A 21 -17.19 0.32 -6.60
CA ALA A 21 -16.89 -1.02 -7.05
C ALA A 21 -18.07 -1.98 -6.78
N PRO A 22 -18.42 -2.85 -7.73
CA PRO A 22 -19.51 -3.79 -7.54
C PRO A 22 -19.19 -4.73 -6.37
N GLY A 23 -20.12 -4.84 -5.44
CA GLY A 23 -19.97 -5.67 -4.24
C GLY A 23 -19.14 -5.04 -3.12
N TYR A 24 -18.80 -3.75 -3.21
CA TYR A 24 -18.17 -3.02 -2.10
C TYR A 24 -19.00 -3.13 -0.82
N GLU A 25 -20.30 -2.89 -0.90
CA GLU A 25 -21.19 -2.97 0.27
C GLU A 25 -21.32 -4.40 0.82
N THR A 26 -21.24 -5.42 -0.04
CA THR A 26 -21.46 -6.82 0.32
C THR A 26 -20.20 -7.50 0.85
N TYR A 27 -19.03 -7.19 0.30
CA TYR A 27 -17.78 -7.90 0.58
C TYR A 27 -16.76 -7.06 1.34
N CYS A 28 -16.86 -5.72 1.30
CA CYS A 28 -15.94 -4.88 2.04
C CYS A 28 -16.40 -4.75 3.49
N ARG A 29 -15.70 -5.39 4.42
CA ARG A 29 -16.00 -5.32 5.87
C ARG A 29 -15.44 -4.07 6.57
N TYR A 30 -14.67 -3.27 5.84
CA TYR A 30 -13.93 -2.10 6.36
C TYR A 30 -14.45 -0.79 5.79
N GLN A 31 -15.77 -0.71 5.54
CA GLN A 31 -16.42 0.47 4.98
C GLN A 31 -16.20 1.71 5.86
N HIS A 32 -16.28 1.54 7.18
CA HIS A 32 -16.04 2.60 8.17
C HIS A 32 -14.59 3.13 8.15
N GLU A 33 -13.62 2.33 7.70
CA GLU A 33 -12.21 2.72 7.60
C GLU A 33 -11.79 3.11 6.19
N ILE A 34 -12.70 3.09 5.20
CA ILE A 34 -12.31 3.21 3.79
C ILE A 34 -11.55 4.50 3.52
N ALA A 35 -11.91 5.62 4.15
CA ALA A 35 -11.21 6.89 4.01
C ALA A 35 -9.76 6.80 4.49
N GLN A 36 -9.52 6.19 5.66
CA GLN A 36 -8.18 6.01 6.21
C GLN A 36 -7.35 5.03 5.36
N ARG A 37 -7.97 3.94 4.90
CA ARG A 37 -7.31 2.94 4.07
C ARG A 37 -6.97 3.48 2.69
N SER A 38 -7.86 4.27 2.07
CA SER A 38 -7.59 4.94 0.80
C SER A 38 -6.43 5.93 0.91
N ARG A 39 -6.31 6.67 2.01
CA ARG A 39 -5.14 7.54 2.26
C ARG A 39 -3.84 6.75 2.39
N LEU A 40 -3.84 5.68 3.19
CA LEU A 40 -2.66 4.81 3.33
C LEU A 40 -2.24 4.19 2.01
N TRP A 41 -3.23 3.71 1.25
CA TRP A 41 -2.99 3.09 -0.05
C TRP A 41 -2.49 4.11 -1.07
N ALA A 42 -3.09 5.30 -1.13
CA ALA A 42 -2.65 6.41 -1.97
C ALA A 42 -1.20 6.82 -1.65
N ARG A 43 -0.84 6.98 -0.38
CA ARG A 43 0.55 7.30 0.04
C ARG A 43 1.55 6.20 -0.30
N SER A 44 1.16 4.95 -0.12
CA SER A 44 1.99 3.80 -0.50
C SER A 44 2.17 3.76 -2.02
N ALA A 45 1.09 3.92 -2.78
CA ALA A 45 1.12 3.99 -4.22
C ALA A 45 1.98 5.17 -4.68
N GLU A 46 1.86 6.38 -4.15
CA GLU A 46 2.75 7.51 -4.50
C GLU A 46 4.24 7.19 -4.30
N LYS A 47 4.56 6.53 -3.19
CA LYS A 47 5.94 6.20 -2.83
C LYS A 47 6.53 5.07 -3.67
N TYR A 48 5.70 4.10 -4.06
CA TYR A 48 6.13 2.86 -4.71
C TYR A 48 5.62 2.72 -6.15
N TRP A 49 4.92 3.71 -6.68
CA TRP A 49 4.40 3.70 -8.04
C TRP A 49 5.56 3.77 -9.03
N TRP A 50 5.90 2.61 -9.55
CA TRP A 50 6.93 2.43 -10.55
C TRP A 50 6.29 2.45 -11.94
N ALA A 51 6.44 3.55 -12.67
CA ALA A 51 5.76 3.72 -13.96
C ALA A 51 6.33 2.85 -15.10
N LEU A 52 7.53 2.28 -14.96
CA LEU A 52 8.25 1.69 -16.09
C LEU A 52 9.23 0.59 -15.62
N GLY A 53 8.78 -0.66 -15.49
CA GLY A 53 9.51 -1.80 -14.90
C GLY A 53 11.04 -1.74 -15.02
N GLY A 54 11.71 -1.27 -13.97
CA GLY A 54 13.14 -1.22 -13.79
C GLY A 54 13.49 -1.72 -12.39
N GLU A 55 14.79 -1.78 -12.08
CA GLU A 55 15.33 -2.48 -10.91
C GLU A 55 14.56 -2.15 -9.61
N PRO A 56 13.94 -3.15 -8.93
CA PRO A 56 13.17 -2.90 -7.72
C PRO A 56 14.05 -2.24 -6.65
N GLN A 57 13.72 -1.00 -6.25
CA GLN A 57 14.38 -0.27 -5.15
C GLN A 57 14.07 -0.83 -3.75
N ARG A 58 13.59 -2.07 -3.65
CA ARG A 58 13.43 -2.71 -2.35
C ARG A 58 14.82 -3.10 -1.87
N SER A 59 15.44 -2.22 -1.07
CA SER A 59 16.62 -2.61 -0.30
C SER A 59 16.19 -3.77 0.59
N SER A 60 16.65 -4.98 0.26
CA SER A 60 16.58 -6.11 1.16
C SER A 60 17.51 -5.84 2.33
N ASN A 61 17.09 -4.99 3.26
CA ASN A 61 17.56 -5.14 4.63
C ASN A 61 16.88 -6.40 5.17
N SER A 62 17.36 -7.55 4.68
CA SER A 62 17.24 -8.82 5.35
C SER A 62 17.68 -8.54 6.77
N PHE A 63 16.76 -8.60 7.73
CA PHE A 63 17.15 -8.73 9.12
C PHE A 63 18.06 -9.96 9.16
N SER A 64 19.37 -9.73 9.24
CA SER A 64 20.34 -10.75 9.58
C SER A 64 19.97 -11.15 11.00
N GLY A 65 19.10 -12.15 11.11
CA GLY A 65 18.72 -12.73 12.39
C GLY A 65 20.01 -13.10 13.10
N ASN A 66 20.18 -12.52 14.28
CA ASN A 66 21.32 -12.76 15.14
C ASN A 66 21.51 -14.28 15.27
N THR A 67 22.58 -14.81 14.68
CA THR A 67 22.93 -16.24 14.73
C THR A 67 22.93 -16.66 16.19
N LEU A 68 22.01 -17.56 16.55
CA LEU A 68 21.97 -18.12 17.89
C LEU A 68 23.33 -18.75 18.19
N ASN A 69 24.08 -18.17 19.14
CA ASN A 69 25.20 -18.82 19.78
C ASN A 69 24.66 -20.05 20.54
N LEU A 70 24.57 -21.18 19.86
CA LEU A 70 24.50 -22.49 20.49
C LEU A 70 25.91 -22.83 20.97
N SER A 71 26.21 -22.47 22.22
CA SER A 71 27.33 -23.04 22.96
C SER A 71 27.05 -24.52 23.24
N PRO A 72 27.96 -25.45 22.91
CA PRO A 72 27.85 -26.83 23.36
C PRO A 72 28.08 -26.88 24.88
N MET A 73 27.20 -27.61 25.58
CA MET A 73 27.40 -28.05 26.97
C MET A 73 28.52 -29.08 27.06
#